data_AF-A0A938JMB3-F1
#
_entry.id   AF-A0A938JMB3-F1
#
_cell.length_a   1.000
_cell.length_b   1.000
_cell.length_c   1.000
_cell.angle_alpha   90.00
_cell.angle_beta   90.00
_cell.angle_gamma   90.00
#
_symmetry.space_group_name_H-M   'P 1'
#
loop_
_entity.id
_entity.type
_entity.pdbx_description
1 polymer ?
#
loop_
_entity_poly.entity_id
_entity_poly.type
_entity_poly.pdbx_seq_one_letter_code
_entity_poly.pdbx_strand_id
1 'polypeptide(L)'
;MQWLTTNNPAVIFENNSVGKLKKKIWDASAGEIDEILKKYEIPSEPELGKPGCYIQNTSRNKCMEKRRKNDIVFLPVGCTENHGIHANSGLDTFMVTQILEGVRRYTAKQGWEVNLALPPLNYGGHPYHHVGMPGTIIVPKEVVEET
;
A
#
# COMPACT_ATOMS: atom_id res chain seq x y z
N MET A 1 24.33 12.19 -14.11
CA MET A 1 23.07 11.41 -14.09
C MET A 1 22.01 12.27 -14.78
N GLN A 2 21.32 11.76 -15.81
CA GLN A 2 20.31 12.54 -16.55
C GLN A 2 18.99 12.50 -15.77
N TRP A 3 18.31 13.64 -15.63
CA TRP A 3 17.01 13.74 -14.94
C TRP A 3 15.86 13.81 -15.95
N LEU A 4 14.70 13.27 -15.60
CA LEU A 4 13.45 13.42 -16.35
C LEU A 4 12.68 14.61 -15.79
N THR A 5 12.42 15.62 -16.62
CA THR A 5 11.74 16.86 -16.21
C THR A 5 10.25 16.82 -16.52
N THR A 6 9.46 17.59 -15.78
CA THR A 6 8.03 17.80 -16.04
C THR A 6 7.74 19.24 -16.47
N ASN A 7 6.48 19.55 -16.75
CA ASN A 7 6.01 20.93 -16.92
C ASN A 7 6.07 21.76 -15.62
N ASN A 8 6.13 21.10 -14.45
CA ASN A 8 6.41 21.75 -13.18
C ASN A 8 7.92 21.64 -12.87
N PRO A 9 8.68 22.76 -12.85
CA PRO A 9 10.12 22.72 -12.63
C PRO A 9 10.52 22.19 -11.24
N ALA A 10 9.61 22.19 -10.26
CA ALA A 10 9.85 21.62 -8.93
C ALA A 10 9.75 20.08 -8.89
N VAL A 11 9.25 19.45 -9.97
CA VAL A 11 9.04 18.00 -10.04
C VAL A 11 9.93 17.39 -11.11
N ILE A 12 10.91 16.60 -10.68
CA ILE A 12 11.85 15.86 -11.51
C ILE A 12 11.94 14.40 -11.04
N PHE A 13 12.27 13.50 -11.95
CA PHE A 13 12.44 12.07 -11.65
C PHE A 13 13.80 11.55 -12.11
N GLU A 14 14.32 10.55 -11.42
CA GLU A 14 15.55 9.87 -11.81
C GLU A 14 15.38 9.17 -13.17
N ASN A 15 16.39 9.19 -14.03
CA ASN A 15 16.38 8.40 -15.26
C ASN A 15 16.78 6.93 -15.01
N ASN A 16 16.00 6.26 -14.15
CA ASN A 16 16.09 4.82 -13.88
C ASN A 16 14.70 4.18 -14.06
N SER A 17 14.56 2.88 -13.78
CA SER A 17 13.28 2.15 -13.94
C SER A 17 12.16 2.75 -13.09
N VAL A 18 12.44 3.10 -11.84
CA VAL A 18 11.46 3.67 -10.90
C VAL A 18 11.05 5.08 -11.33
N GLY A 19 12.00 5.96 -11.65
CA GLY A 19 11.69 7.32 -12.05
C GLY A 19 10.97 7.40 -13.40
N LYS A 20 11.28 6.50 -14.35
CA LYS A 20 10.49 6.35 -15.59
C LYS A 20 9.04 5.93 -15.32
N LEU A 21 8.83 5.00 -14.37
CA LEU A 21 7.48 4.62 -13.95
C LEU A 21 6.74 5.80 -13.32
N LYS A 22 7.37 6.50 -12.37
CA LYS A 22 6.79 7.69 -11.73
C LYS A 22 6.44 8.76 -12.77
N LYS A 23 7.34 9.04 -13.72
CA LYS A 23 7.10 9.99 -14.80
C LYS A 23 5.93 9.57 -15.69
N LYS A 24 5.84 8.28 -16.04
CA LYS A 24 4.70 7.75 -16.80
C LYS A 24 3.37 7.97 -16.08
N ILE A 25 3.31 7.76 -14.76
CA ILE A 25 2.10 8.04 -13.98
C ILE A 25 1.82 9.54 -13.89
N TRP A 26 2.85 10.36 -13.70
CA TRP A 26 2.73 11.83 -13.68
C TRP A 26 2.15 12.40 -14.99
N ASP A 27 2.59 11.87 -16.12
CA ASP A 27 2.15 12.33 -17.44
C ASP A 27 0.81 11.72 -17.90
N ALA A 28 0.31 10.72 -17.18
CA ALA A 28 -0.92 10.03 -17.56
C ALA A 28 -2.12 10.99 -17.48
N SER A 29 -2.94 10.97 -18.52
CA SER A 29 -4.24 11.62 -18.51
C SER A 29 -5.19 10.98 -17.50
N ALA A 30 -6.24 11.70 -17.12
CA ALA A 30 -7.28 11.15 -16.22
C ALA A 30 -7.85 9.81 -16.73
N GLY A 31 -8.12 9.70 -18.04
CA GLY A 31 -8.61 8.45 -18.63
C GLY A 31 -7.58 7.30 -18.59
N GLU A 32 -6.29 7.60 -18.73
CA GLU A 32 -5.24 6.59 -18.55
C GLU A 32 -5.13 6.15 -17.09
N ILE A 33 -5.29 7.07 -16.13
CA ILE A 33 -5.36 6.75 -14.71
C ILE A 33 -6.57 5.85 -14.41
N ASP A 34 -7.74 6.16 -14.94
CA ASP A 34 -8.95 5.33 -14.76
C ASP A 34 -8.74 3.90 -15.31
N GLU A 35 -8.15 3.77 -16.50
CA GLU A 35 -7.81 2.47 -17.08
C GLU A 35 -6.73 1.73 -16.30
N ILE A 36 -5.79 2.44 -15.65
CA ILE A 36 -4.83 1.83 -14.73
C ILE A 36 -5.57 1.31 -13.50
N LEU A 37 -6.38 2.13 -12.83
CA LEU A 37 -7.11 1.76 -11.61
C LEU A 37 -8.04 0.57 -11.84
N LYS A 38 -8.71 0.51 -13.00
CA LYS A 38 -9.56 -0.61 -13.41
C LYS A 38 -8.83 -1.95 -13.49
N LYS A 39 -7.55 -1.96 -13.89
CA LYS A 39 -6.73 -3.20 -13.92
C LYS A 39 -6.51 -3.78 -12.53
N TYR A 40 -6.40 -2.91 -11.52
CA TYR A 40 -6.25 -3.27 -10.11
C TYR A 40 -7.60 -3.39 -9.38
N GLU A 41 -8.72 -3.13 -10.07
CA GLU A 41 -10.06 -3.07 -9.48
C GLU A 41 -10.09 -2.08 -8.31
N ILE A 42 -9.66 -0.84 -8.54
CA ILE A 42 -9.73 0.23 -7.55
C ILE A 42 -10.76 1.26 -8.05
N PRO A 43 -11.75 1.65 -7.20
CA PRO A 43 -12.00 1.16 -5.85
C PRO A 43 -12.62 -0.25 -5.83
N SER A 44 -12.49 -0.95 -4.70
CA SER A 44 -13.20 -2.19 -4.35
C SER A 44 -13.50 -2.20 -2.86
N GLU A 45 -14.49 -3.00 -2.46
CA GLU A 45 -14.76 -3.31 -1.05
C GLU A 45 -13.56 -4.02 -0.39
N PRO A 46 -13.32 -3.80 0.91
CA PRO A 46 -12.21 -4.43 1.63
C PRO A 46 -12.27 -5.96 1.61
N GLU A 47 -11.12 -6.61 1.46
CA GLU A 47 -11.00 -8.07 1.41
C GLU A 47 -10.63 -8.71 2.76
N LEU A 48 -10.56 -7.94 3.86
CA LEU A 48 -10.16 -8.42 5.19
C LEU A 48 -10.95 -9.65 5.65
N GLY A 49 -12.26 -9.64 5.44
CA GLY A 49 -13.17 -10.76 5.76
C GLY A 49 -13.27 -11.82 4.67
N LYS A 50 -12.63 -11.64 3.52
CA LYS A 50 -12.76 -12.53 2.36
C LYS A 50 -11.80 -13.72 2.48
N PRO A 51 -12.31 -14.96 2.56
CA PRO A 51 -11.47 -16.14 2.72
C PRO A 51 -10.43 -16.27 1.59
N GLY A 52 -9.20 -16.65 1.93
CA GLY A 52 -8.15 -16.90 0.95
C GLY A 52 -7.32 -15.68 0.54
N CYS A 53 -7.66 -14.47 0.99
CA CYS A 53 -6.96 -13.23 0.60
C CYS A 53 -5.73 -12.95 1.48
N TYR A 54 -5.84 -13.25 2.78
CA TYR A 54 -4.78 -13.04 3.77
C TYR A 54 -4.28 -14.39 4.30
N ILE A 55 -3.00 -14.48 4.67
CA ILE A 55 -2.43 -15.74 5.17
C ILE A 55 -3.16 -16.25 6.42
N GLN A 56 -3.72 -15.35 7.23
CA GLN A 56 -4.46 -15.65 8.46
C GLN A 56 -5.87 -16.19 8.18
N ASN A 57 -6.47 -15.83 7.03
CA ASN A 57 -7.79 -16.33 6.61
C ASN A 57 -7.69 -17.41 5.51
N THR A 58 -6.49 -17.96 5.31
CA THR A 58 -6.19 -19.00 4.33
C THR A 58 -5.66 -20.26 5.02
N SER A 59 -6.23 -21.41 4.71
CA SER A 59 -5.77 -22.68 5.27
C SER A 59 -4.32 -22.98 4.86
N ARG A 60 -3.54 -23.60 5.76
CA ARG A 60 -2.08 -23.80 5.57
C ARG A 60 -1.73 -24.53 4.27
N ASN A 61 -2.53 -25.53 3.86
CA ASN A 61 -2.34 -26.25 2.60
C ASN A 61 -2.45 -25.32 1.38
N LYS A 62 -3.47 -24.46 1.33
CA LYS A 62 -3.64 -23.45 0.28
C LYS A 62 -2.50 -22.43 0.31
N CYS A 63 -2.04 -22.01 1.49
CA CYS A 63 -0.85 -21.14 1.59
C CYS A 63 0.39 -21.81 0.96
N MET A 64 0.58 -23.13 1.14
CA MET A 64 1.69 -23.83 0.48
C MET A 64 1.54 -23.86 -1.04
N GLU A 65 0.32 -24.04 -1.55
CA GLU A 65 0.03 -24.00 -2.99
C GLU A 65 0.29 -22.62 -3.59
N LYS A 66 -0.16 -21.54 -2.92
CA LYS A 66 0.10 -20.15 -3.33
C LYS A 66 1.59 -19.84 -3.32
N ARG A 67 2.30 -20.18 -2.23
CA ARG A 67 3.76 -19.99 -2.08
C ARG A 67 4.56 -20.63 -3.22
N ARG A 68 4.16 -21.81 -3.71
CA ARG A 68 4.85 -22.47 -4.84
C ARG A 68 4.77 -21.66 -6.14
N LYS A 69 3.80 -20.77 -6.28
CA LYS A 69 3.63 -19.89 -7.45
C LYS A 69 4.22 -18.49 -7.22
N ASN A 70 4.04 -17.97 -6.01
CA ASN A 70 4.54 -16.67 -5.59
C ASN A 70 4.73 -16.67 -4.07
N ASP A 71 5.96 -16.45 -3.61
CA ASP A 71 6.35 -16.47 -2.20
C ASP A 71 6.42 -15.08 -1.56
N ILE A 72 6.06 -14.03 -2.29
CA ILE A 72 5.96 -12.67 -1.75
C ILE A 72 4.78 -12.57 -0.78
N VAL A 73 5.06 -11.99 0.39
CA VAL A 73 4.07 -11.60 1.39
C VAL A 73 4.23 -10.10 1.66
N PHE A 74 3.13 -9.36 1.59
CA PHE A 74 3.08 -7.97 2.03
C PHE A 74 2.51 -7.87 3.44
N LEU A 75 3.25 -7.22 4.33
CA LEU A 75 2.79 -6.77 5.64
C LEU A 75 2.48 -5.27 5.53
N PRO A 76 1.20 -4.86 5.62
CA PRO A 76 0.86 -3.44 5.58
C PRO A 76 1.34 -2.76 6.88
N VAL A 77 2.03 -1.63 6.72
CA VAL A 77 2.49 -0.78 7.82
C VAL A 77 1.84 0.59 7.64
N GLY A 78 1.05 1.00 8.63
CA GLY A 78 0.37 2.28 8.64
C GLY A 78 0.55 2.96 9.99
N CYS A 79 -0.45 3.74 10.38
CA CYS A 79 -0.45 4.46 11.64
C CYS A 79 -1.87 4.84 12.10
N THR A 80 -1.96 5.31 13.34
CA THR A 80 -3.15 6.02 13.85
C THR A 80 -2.73 7.45 14.15
N GLU A 81 -2.98 8.36 13.20
CA GLU A 81 -2.47 9.73 13.25
C GLU A 81 -3.49 10.80 12.88
N ASN A 82 -3.23 12.03 13.30
CA ASN A 82 -4.06 13.16 12.91
C ASN A 82 -3.80 13.58 11.44
N HIS A 83 -4.79 13.38 10.57
CA HIS A 83 -4.78 13.89 9.19
C HIS A 83 -5.69 15.13 9.00
N GLY A 84 -6.04 15.81 10.10
CA GLY A 84 -6.93 16.97 10.11
C GLY A 84 -8.41 16.60 10.03
N ILE A 85 -9.29 17.62 10.13
CA ILE A 85 -10.74 17.44 10.29
C ILE A 85 -11.45 16.73 9.12
N HIS A 86 -10.79 16.66 7.96
CA HIS A 86 -11.37 16.10 6.74
C HIS A 86 -11.04 14.61 6.54
N ALA A 87 -10.23 14.01 7.42
CA ALA A 87 -9.74 12.65 7.28
C ALA A 87 -9.86 11.86 8.58
N ASN A 88 -9.93 10.53 8.45
CA ASN A 88 -9.95 9.63 9.60
C ASN A 88 -8.51 9.34 10.07
N SER A 89 -8.35 8.94 11.33
CA SER A 89 -7.01 8.71 11.90
C SER A 89 -6.30 7.45 11.40
N GLY A 90 -7.02 6.54 10.75
CA GLY A 90 -6.45 5.30 10.20
C GLY A 90 -6.11 5.39 8.71
N LEU A 91 -6.04 6.60 8.15
CA LEU A 91 -5.94 6.82 6.71
C LEU A 91 -4.74 6.07 6.11
N ASP A 92 -3.57 6.15 6.75
CA ASP A 92 -2.36 5.44 6.31
C ASP A 92 -2.61 3.94 6.14
N THR A 93 -3.19 3.30 7.16
CA THR A 93 -3.52 1.88 7.16
C THR A 93 -4.54 1.55 6.06
N PHE A 94 -5.58 2.35 5.90
CA PHE A 94 -6.61 2.11 4.89
C PHE A 94 -6.06 2.28 3.47
N MET A 95 -5.22 3.29 3.23
CA MET A 95 -4.60 3.51 1.92
C MET A 95 -3.66 2.37 1.55
N VAL A 96 -2.73 2.00 2.43
CA VAL A 96 -1.79 0.90 2.13
C VAL A 96 -2.53 -0.42 1.95
N THR A 97 -3.58 -0.68 2.75
CA THR A 97 -4.40 -1.90 2.61
C THR A 97 -5.10 -1.95 1.25
N GLN A 98 -5.79 -0.88 0.84
CA GLN A 98 -6.48 -0.84 -0.46
C GLN A 98 -5.51 -0.97 -1.65
N ILE A 99 -4.32 -0.38 -1.55
CA ILE A 99 -3.26 -0.52 -2.56
C ILE A 99 -2.83 -1.99 -2.67
N LEU A 100 -2.51 -2.64 -1.55
CA LEU A 100 -2.04 -4.02 -1.52
C LEU A 100 -3.10 -5.01 -1.98
N GLU A 101 -4.37 -4.81 -1.61
CA GLU A 101 -5.48 -5.62 -2.12
C GLU A 101 -5.66 -5.44 -3.64
N GLY A 102 -5.43 -4.23 -4.17
CA GLY A 102 -5.36 -4.00 -5.61
C GLY A 102 -4.25 -4.80 -6.29
N VAL A 103 -3.03 -4.77 -5.73
CA VAL A 103 -1.89 -5.58 -6.22
C VAL A 103 -2.23 -7.08 -6.15
N ARG A 104 -2.84 -7.54 -5.06
CA ARG A 104 -3.32 -8.92 -4.91
C ARG A 104 -4.27 -9.30 -6.04
N ARG A 105 -5.33 -8.53 -6.28
CA ARG A 105 -6.30 -8.77 -7.38
C ARG A 105 -5.64 -8.79 -8.75
N TYR A 106 -4.75 -7.84 -9.02
CA TYR A 106 -4.03 -7.76 -10.30
C TYR A 106 -3.15 -8.99 -10.56
N THR A 107 -2.42 -9.46 -9.55
CA THR A 107 -1.52 -10.63 -9.66
C THR A 107 -2.28 -11.95 -9.62
N ALA A 108 -3.41 -12.00 -8.91
CA ALA A 108 -4.32 -13.15 -8.89
C ALA A 108 -4.86 -13.48 -10.27
N LYS A 109 -5.28 -12.47 -11.04
CA LYS A 109 -5.73 -12.62 -12.44
C LYS A 109 -4.68 -13.23 -13.37
N GLN A 110 -3.41 -13.17 -12.98
CA GLN A 110 -2.28 -13.68 -13.75
C GLN A 110 -1.80 -15.06 -13.26
N GLY A 111 -2.44 -15.61 -12.22
CA GLY A 111 -2.14 -16.93 -11.68
C GLY A 111 -0.98 -16.99 -10.69
N TRP A 112 -0.40 -15.84 -10.30
CA TRP A 112 0.72 -15.72 -9.36
C TRP A 112 0.40 -14.71 -8.25
N GLU A 113 -0.77 -14.85 -7.63
CA GLU A 113 -1.23 -13.96 -6.55
C GLU A 113 -0.18 -13.73 -5.46
N VAL A 114 0.10 -12.45 -5.13
CA VAL A 114 0.88 -12.09 -3.94
C VAL A 114 0.09 -12.35 -2.66
N ASN A 115 0.75 -12.67 -1.56
CA ASN A 115 0.07 -12.94 -0.29
C ASN A 115 0.02 -11.68 0.57
N LEU A 116 -1.05 -11.53 1.35
CA LEU A 116 -1.22 -10.42 2.30
C LEU A 116 -1.19 -10.95 3.73
N ALA A 117 -0.68 -10.15 4.66
CA ALA A 117 -0.66 -10.46 6.09
C ALA A 117 -1.52 -9.47 6.91
N LEU A 118 -2.10 -9.99 8.00
CA LEU A 118 -2.80 -9.24 9.04
C LEU A 118 -2.38 -9.74 10.45
N PRO A 119 -2.52 -8.94 11.52
CA PRO A 119 -2.93 -7.55 11.50
C PRO A 119 -1.88 -6.67 10.79
N PRO A 120 -2.30 -5.57 10.14
CA PRO A 120 -1.35 -4.53 9.76
C PRO A 120 -0.76 -3.89 11.02
N LEU A 121 0.36 -3.19 10.89
CA LEU A 121 0.84 -2.33 11.97
C LEU A 121 -0.02 -1.06 12.00
N ASN A 122 -1.06 -1.07 12.84
CA ASN A 122 -2.05 0.02 12.97
C ASN A 122 -1.54 1.21 13.79
N TYR A 123 -0.48 1.00 14.58
CA TYR A 123 0.09 2.00 15.45
C TYR A 123 1.58 2.07 15.18
N GLY A 124 2.05 3.23 14.75
CA GLY A 124 3.41 3.42 14.28
C GLY A 124 4.19 4.46 15.06
N GLY A 125 5.45 4.59 14.67
CA GLY A 125 6.29 5.70 15.06
C GLY A 125 5.82 6.96 14.33
N HIS A 126 6.01 8.11 14.96
CA HIS A 126 5.61 9.38 14.37
C HIS A 126 6.76 10.37 14.38
N PRO A 127 6.86 11.25 13.37
CA PRO A 127 7.81 12.33 13.40
C PRO A 127 7.44 13.31 14.54
N TYR A 128 8.44 14.04 15.04
CA TYR A 128 8.29 14.90 16.22
C TYR A 128 7.14 15.90 16.13
N HIS A 129 6.75 16.31 14.92
CA HIS A 129 5.69 17.31 14.70
C HIS A 129 4.26 16.75 14.85
N HIS A 130 4.08 15.43 14.95
CA HIS A 130 2.77 14.81 15.27
C HIS A 130 2.60 14.56 16.78
N VAL A 131 3.63 14.81 17.59
CA VAL A 131 3.60 14.57 19.04
C VAL A 131 2.64 15.53 19.74
N GLY A 132 1.65 14.96 20.44
CA GLY A 132 0.64 15.72 21.18
C GLY A 132 -0.56 16.18 20.36
N MET A 133 -0.61 15.86 19.05
CA MET A 133 -1.80 16.14 18.24
C MET A 133 -2.97 15.21 18.64
N PRO A 134 -4.15 15.75 19.01
CA PRO A 134 -5.32 14.93 19.31
C PRO A 134 -5.67 14.00 18.14
N GLY A 135 -5.95 12.73 18.44
CA GLY A 135 -6.22 11.69 17.45
C GLY A 135 -4.97 10.92 16.98
N THR A 136 -3.77 11.35 17.38
CA THR A 136 -2.52 10.62 17.12
C THR A 136 -2.20 9.68 18.29
N ILE A 137 -1.95 8.41 18.00
CA ILE A 137 -1.51 7.40 18.98
C ILE A 137 -0.09 6.99 18.65
N ILE A 138 0.87 7.49 19.43
CA ILE A 138 2.29 7.29 19.19
C ILE A 138 2.76 6.06 19.94
N VAL A 139 3.43 5.15 19.21
CA VAL A 139 4.13 4.02 19.79
C VAL A 139 5.63 4.33 19.83
N PRO A 140 6.35 3.98 20.92
CA PRO A 140 7.79 4.13 20.99
C PRO A 140 8.49 3.46 19.80
N LYS A 141 9.57 4.06 19.32
CA LYS A 141 10.32 3.58 18.16
C LYS A 141 10.73 2.11 18.33
N GLU A 142 11.20 1.75 19.52
CA GLU A 142 11.70 0.41 19.83
C GLU A 142 10.59 -0.63 19.69
N VAL A 143 9.36 -0.31 20.11
CA VAL A 143 8.20 -1.20 19.95
C VAL A 143 7.81 -1.36 18.48
N VAL A 144 7.93 -0.30 17.68
CA VAL A 144 7.67 -0.35 16.23
C VAL A 144 8.72 -1.20 15.50
N GLU A 145 10.00 -1.08 15.89
CA GLU A 145 11.09 -1.86 15.30
C GLU A 145 11.02 -3.36 15.67
N GLU A 146 10.48 -3.70 16.84
CA GLU A 146 10.35 -5.07 17.34
C GLU A 146 9.09 -5.82 16.84
N THR A 147 8.08 -5.11 16.30
CA THR A 147 6.81 -5.68 15.84
C THR A 147 6.84 -6.07 14.37
#